data_AF-X1DGC0-F1
#
_entry.id   AF-X1DGC0-F1
#
_cell.length_a   1.000
_cell.length_b   1.000
_cell.length_c   1.000
_cell.angle_alpha   90.00
_cell.angle_beta   90.00
_cell.angle_gamma   90.00
#
_symmetry.space_group_name_H-M   'P 1'
#
loop_
_entity.id
_entity.type
_entity.pdbx_description
1 polymer ?
#
loop_
_entity_poly.entity_id
_entity_poly.type
_entity_poly.pdbx_seq_one_letter_code
_entity_poly.pdbx_strand_id
1 'polypeptide(L)'
;SVWNAGTSTWGGWLSEGLAVTEGSGGWSLKDVDLTAYSGERVRIGFLHTAAQISSFVGVGWYIDDITVEQTTPALTGDFEAGWVGWSADNGVWQVGTPTLVGPASCFGGTQCAGTILDGNYPPSTESHLVSASVQMPTVAGADTIHLRFQEWFSYANSDSGQVQISVWNAGTSTWGGWVSEGTAIANASGGWSLRDVDLTTYSGERIRMGFLHFAETNFESSGWYVDDIGISVF
;
A
#
# COMPACT_ATOMS: atom_id res chain seq x y z
N SER A 1 15.76 -16.20 -4.69
CA SER A 1 16.98 -16.82 -5.29
C SER A 1 16.55 -17.74 -6.41
N VAL A 2 17.19 -17.64 -7.58
CA VAL A 2 16.78 -18.35 -8.82
C VAL A 2 17.72 -19.53 -9.08
N TRP A 3 17.18 -20.66 -9.55
CA TRP A 3 17.93 -21.84 -9.92
C TRP A 3 18.60 -21.67 -11.29
N ASN A 4 19.90 -21.92 -11.38
CA ASN A 4 20.62 -21.98 -12.65
C ASN A 4 20.74 -23.44 -13.11
N ALA A 5 20.01 -23.81 -14.17
CA ALA A 5 20.03 -25.16 -14.72
C ALA A 5 21.38 -25.53 -15.37
N GLY A 6 22.09 -24.55 -15.95
CA GLY A 6 23.38 -24.78 -16.61
C GLY A 6 24.50 -25.13 -15.63
N THR A 7 24.46 -24.57 -14.42
CA THR A 7 25.45 -24.85 -13.36
C THR A 7 24.93 -25.79 -12.29
N SER A 8 23.64 -26.13 -12.29
CA SER A 8 22.96 -26.90 -11.24
C SER A 8 23.19 -26.31 -9.83
N THR A 9 23.15 -24.98 -9.74
CA THR A 9 23.34 -24.24 -8.48
C THR A 9 22.27 -23.17 -8.30
N TRP A 10 22.05 -22.77 -7.04
CA TRP A 10 21.24 -21.60 -6.72
C TRP A 10 22.07 -20.33 -6.88
N GLY A 11 21.48 -19.29 -7.48
CA GLY A 11 22.04 -17.94 -7.46
C GLY A 11 21.98 -17.29 -6.07
N GLY A 12 22.53 -16.07 -5.97
CA GLY A 12 22.45 -15.25 -4.77
C GLY A 12 21.00 -14.97 -4.32
N TRP A 13 20.86 -14.51 -3.08
CA TRP A 13 19.59 -13.96 -2.61
C TRP A 13 19.43 -12.54 -3.15
N LEU A 14 18.22 -12.24 -3.61
CA LEU A 14 17.77 -10.93 -4.04
C LEU A 14 16.63 -10.54 -3.11
N SER A 15 16.64 -9.31 -2.60
CA SER A 15 15.56 -8.78 -1.78
C SER A 15 14.48 -8.21 -2.67
N GLU A 16 13.25 -8.61 -2.44
CA GLU A 16 12.07 -8.11 -3.15
C GLU A 16 11.13 -7.40 -2.17
N GLY A 17 10.54 -6.29 -2.60
CA GLY A 17 9.67 -5.46 -1.77
C GLY A 17 10.42 -4.53 -0.81
N LEU A 18 9.64 -3.73 -0.07
CA LEU A 18 10.15 -2.83 0.97
C LEU A 18 10.28 -3.57 2.30
N ALA A 19 11.37 -3.29 3.04
CA ALA A 19 11.53 -3.77 4.41
C ALA A 19 10.47 -3.15 5.32
N VAL A 20 9.96 -3.94 6.25
CA VAL A 20 9.12 -3.46 7.35
C VAL A 20 10.02 -3.01 8.51
N THR A 21 9.64 -1.93 9.17
CA THR A 21 10.33 -1.38 10.34
C THR A 21 9.32 -0.97 11.40
N GLU A 22 9.76 -0.89 12.65
CA GLU A 22 8.91 -0.57 13.80
C GLU A 22 7.82 -1.64 14.04
N GLY A 23 6.73 -1.27 14.71
CA GLY A 23 5.62 -2.15 15.04
C GLY A 23 4.45 -1.99 14.07
N SER A 24 3.73 -3.07 13.82
CA SER A 24 2.41 -3.03 13.21
C SER A 24 1.36 -3.08 14.33
N GLY A 25 0.35 -2.21 14.27
CA GLY A 25 -0.78 -2.23 15.21
C GLY A 25 -1.69 -3.45 15.06
N GLY A 26 -1.45 -4.29 14.04
CA GLY A 26 -2.16 -5.54 13.79
C GLY A 26 -1.65 -6.25 12.54
N TRP A 27 -2.37 -7.28 12.09
CA TRP A 27 -2.04 -8.00 10.85
C TRP A 27 -2.37 -7.17 9.61
N SER A 28 -1.55 -7.29 8.59
CA SER A 28 -1.76 -6.67 7.28
C SER A 28 -1.29 -7.60 6.17
N LEU A 29 -1.86 -7.48 4.98
CA LEU A 29 -1.38 -8.23 3.83
C LEU A 29 -0.12 -7.57 3.28
N LYS A 30 0.96 -8.33 3.19
CA LYS A 30 2.17 -7.94 2.44
C LYS A 30 2.15 -8.63 1.08
N ASP A 31 2.18 -7.84 0.01
CA ASP A 31 2.29 -8.33 -1.36
C ASP A 31 3.69 -8.03 -1.94
N VAL A 32 4.18 -8.95 -2.78
CA VAL A 32 5.47 -8.82 -3.46
C VAL A 32 5.28 -9.27 -4.91
N ASP A 33 5.52 -8.35 -5.86
CA ASP A 33 5.44 -8.65 -7.29
C ASP A 33 6.57 -9.59 -7.71
N LEU A 34 6.23 -10.84 -8.00
CA LEU A 34 7.16 -11.87 -8.48
C LEU A 34 7.17 -12.02 -10.00
N THR A 35 6.57 -11.11 -10.77
CA THR A 35 6.40 -11.21 -12.23
C THR A 35 7.74 -11.43 -12.96
N ALA A 36 8.83 -10.83 -12.48
CA ALA A 36 10.17 -10.98 -13.04
C ALA A 36 10.71 -12.43 -12.99
N TYR A 37 10.10 -13.29 -12.17
CA TYR A 37 10.46 -14.70 -11.97
C TYR A 37 9.49 -15.67 -12.65
N SER A 38 8.58 -15.17 -13.50
CA SER A 38 7.61 -16.01 -14.19
C SER A 38 8.29 -17.11 -15.01
N GLY A 39 7.89 -18.37 -14.78
CA GLY A 39 8.47 -19.56 -15.42
C GLY A 39 9.79 -20.03 -14.82
N GLU A 40 10.38 -19.28 -13.88
CA GLU A 40 11.64 -19.65 -13.24
C GLU A 40 11.43 -20.61 -12.05
N ARG A 41 12.43 -21.44 -11.79
CA ARG A 41 12.49 -22.21 -10.55
C ARG A 41 13.14 -21.35 -9.46
N VAL A 42 12.34 -20.91 -8.49
CA VAL A 42 12.79 -20.05 -7.40
C VAL A 42 12.69 -20.71 -6.03
N ARG A 43 13.46 -20.19 -5.08
CA ARG A 43 13.23 -20.36 -3.64
C ARG A 43 13.05 -18.99 -3.00
N ILE A 44 12.08 -18.92 -2.09
CA ILE A 44 11.70 -17.73 -1.33
C ILE A 44 12.21 -17.87 0.10
N GLY A 45 12.68 -16.77 0.69
CA GLY A 45 13.14 -16.73 2.07
C GLY A 45 12.80 -15.39 2.69
N PHE A 46 12.47 -15.41 3.98
CA PHE A 46 12.14 -14.22 4.76
C PHE A 46 13.35 -13.84 5.61
N LEU A 47 13.87 -12.62 5.41
CA LEU A 47 15.06 -12.14 6.09
C LEU A 47 14.67 -11.22 7.24
N HIS A 48 15.00 -11.62 8.46
CA HIS A 48 14.93 -10.77 9.64
C HIS A 48 16.34 -10.33 10.03
N THR A 49 16.54 -9.02 10.19
CA THR A 49 17.80 -8.43 10.66
C THR A 49 17.53 -7.59 11.90
N ALA A 50 18.32 -7.82 12.96
CA ALA A 50 18.29 -7.01 14.17
C ALA A 50 19.58 -6.20 14.30
N ALA A 51 19.45 -4.95 14.77
CA ALA A 51 20.60 -4.12 15.10
C ALA A 51 21.36 -4.69 16.31
N GLN A 52 22.69 -4.50 16.33
CA GLN A 52 23.56 -4.96 17.43
C GLN A 52 23.48 -4.02 18.66
N ILE A 53 22.28 -3.58 19.03
CA ILE A 53 22.02 -2.75 20.21
C ILE A 53 21.13 -3.54 21.19
N SER A 54 21.63 -3.79 22.39
CA SER A 54 21.01 -4.72 23.34
C SER A 54 19.85 -4.12 24.15
N SER A 55 19.62 -2.81 24.06
CA SER A 55 18.62 -2.10 24.87
C SER A 55 17.23 -2.00 24.26
N PHE A 56 17.06 -2.43 23.00
CA PHE A 56 15.78 -2.36 22.29
C PHE A 56 15.48 -3.73 21.66
N VAL A 57 14.80 -4.58 22.42
CA VAL A 57 14.41 -5.93 21.99
C VAL A 57 12.90 -5.97 21.81
N GLY A 58 12.46 -6.25 20.58
CA GLY A 58 11.06 -6.47 20.23
C GLY A 58 10.70 -7.95 20.11
N VAL A 59 9.42 -8.24 19.93
CA VAL A 59 8.90 -9.60 19.71
C VAL A 59 9.26 -10.18 18.33
N GLY A 60 9.79 -9.35 17.43
CA GLY A 60 10.13 -9.72 16.06
C GLY A 60 8.94 -9.60 15.11
N TRP A 61 8.97 -10.40 14.05
CA TRP A 61 8.00 -10.41 12.97
C TRP A 61 7.34 -11.78 12.84
N TYR A 62 6.02 -11.77 12.67
CA TYR A 62 5.19 -12.95 12.46
C TYR A 62 4.67 -12.95 11.02
N ILE A 63 4.63 -14.13 10.40
CA ILE A 63 4.17 -14.34 9.03
C ILE A 63 3.20 -15.51 9.05
N ASP A 64 2.08 -15.35 8.38
CA ASP A 64 1.10 -16.41 8.20
C ASP A 64 0.46 -16.33 6.80
N ASP A 65 -0.30 -17.36 6.43
CA ASP A 65 -1.12 -17.41 5.21
C ASP A 65 -0.37 -17.10 3.90
N ILE A 66 0.82 -17.67 3.73
CA ILE A 66 1.65 -17.44 2.54
C ILE A 66 1.04 -18.13 1.32
N THR A 67 0.68 -17.34 0.30
CA THR A 67 0.24 -17.81 -1.02
C THR A 67 1.13 -17.27 -2.14
N VAL A 68 1.06 -17.90 -3.31
CA VAL A 68 1.62 -17.38 -4.56
C VAL A 68 0.51 -17.45 -5.58
N GLU A 69 0.13 -16.30 -6.12
CA GLU A 69 -1.03 -16.17 -6.98
C GLU A 69 -0.66 -15.52 -8.30
N GLN A 70 -1.39 -15.89 -9.35
CA GLN A 70 -1.31 -15.24 -10.65
C GLN A 70 -2.61 -14.49 -10.90
N THR A 71 -2.55 -13.17 -10.93
CA THR A 71 -3.71 -12.30 -11.12
C THR A 71 -3.44 -11.24 -12.19
N THR A 72 -4.49 -10.68 -12.77
CA THR A 72 -4.41 -9.47 -13.59
C THR A 72 -4.97 -8.33 -12.76
N PRO A 73 -4.13 -7.42 -12.25
CA PRO A 73 -4.61 -6.35 -11.38
C PRO A 73 -5.53 -5.38 -12.11
N ALA A 74 -6.58 -4.94 -11.42
CA ALA A 74 -7.36 -3.77 -11.77
C ALA A 74 -7.24 -2.76 -10.63
N LEU A 75 -7.20 -1.46 -10.94
CA LEU A 75 -7.19 -0.43 -9.90
C LEU A 75 -8.63 -0.14 -9.44
N THR A 76 -9.12 -1.03 -8.59
CA THR A 76 -10.42 -0.94 -7.92
C THR A 76 -10.24 -1.26 -6.44
N GLY A 77 -11.07 -0.70 -5.57
CA GLY A 77 -11.02 -1.01 -4.14
C GLY A 77 -12.32 -0.68 -3.44
N ASP A 78 -13.32 -1.55 -3.58
CA ASP A 78 -14.53 -1.59 -2.74
C ASP A 78 -14.33 -2.47 -1.50
N PHE A 79 -13.24 -3.24 -1.43
CA PHE A 79 -12.77 -4.03 -0.29
C PHE A 79 -13.72 -5.11 0.25
N GLU A 80 -14.88 -5.32 -0.37
CA GLU A 80 -15.86 -6.31 0.07
C GLU A 80 -15.37 -7.76 -0.10
N ALA A 81 -14.37 -7.98 -0.95
CA ALA A 81 -13.68 -9.24 -1.12
C ALA A 81 -12.31 -9.29 -0.39
N GLY A 82 -12.07 -8.35 0.53
CA GLY A 82 -10.80 -8.19 1.22
C GLY A 82 -9.79 -7.36 0.42
N TRP A 83 -8.50 -7.66 0.59
CA TRP A 83 -7.40 -6.85 0.06
C TRP A 83 -7.35 -6.73 -1.47
N VAL A 84 -7.81 -7.75 -2.20
CA VAL A 84 -7.85 -7.87 -3.69
C VAL A 84 -7.05 -6.80 -4.46
N GLY A 85 -5.76 -7.04 -4.69
CA GLY A 85 -4.91 -6.13 -5.44
C GLY A 85 -4.39 -4.94 -4.64
N TRP A 86 -4.49 -4.96 -3.32
CA TRP A 86 -3.89 -3.99 -2.39
C TRP A 86 -3.04 -4.71 -1.34
N SER A 87 -2.09 -3.99 -0.75
CA SER A 87 -1.24 -4.48 0.32
C SER A 87 -0.75 -3.34 1.20
N ALA A 88 -0.18 -3.65 2.37
CA ALA A 88 0.53 -2.70 3.21
C ALA A 88 2.04 -2.89 3.06
N ASP A 89 2.80 -1.81 2.93
CA ASP A 89 4.26 -1.91 2.90
C ASP A 89 4.91 -1.95 4.29
N ASN A 90 4.30 -1.31 5.29
CA ASN A 90 4.79 -1.18 6.66
C ASN A 90 3.69 -1.34 7.73
N GLY A 91 2.69 -2.16 7.43
CA GLY A 91 1.94 -2.88 8.46
C GLY A 91 0.80 -2.15 9.19
N VAL A 92 0.53 -0.88 8.90
CA VAL A 92 -0.54 -0.11 9.59
C VAL A 92 -1.90 -0.23 8.90
N TRP A 93 -1.92 -0.46 7.59
CA TRP A 93 -3.16 -0.60 6.86
C TRP A 93 -3.82 -1.96 7.09
N GLN A 94 -5.14 -1.96 7.17
CA GLN A 94 -6.01 -3.13 7.38
C GLN A 94 -7.22 -3.03 6.46
N VAL A 95 -7.83 -4.16 6.12
CA VAL A 95 -9.09 -4.23 5.36
C VAL A 95 -10.15 -4.95 6.19
N GLY A 96 -11.33 -4.34 6.32
CA GLY A 96 -12.43 -4.87 7.11
C GLY A 96 -13.37 -3.77 7.59
N THR A 97 -14.16 -4.05 8.62
CA THR A 97 -15.10 -3.09 9.21
C THR A 97 -14.45 -2.33 10.38
N PRO A 98 -14.51 -0.98 10.43
CA PRO A 98 -14.11 -0.21 11.60
C PRO A 98 -14.97 -0.59 12.82
N THR A 99 -14.35 -0.80 13.99
CA THR A 99 -15.06 -1.31 15.18
C THR A 99 -14.97 -0.44 16.43
N LEU A 100 -13.91 0.36 16.58
CA LEU A 100 -13.68 1.15 17.81
C LEU A 100 -13.52 2.65 17.57
N VAL A 101 -12.77 3.04 16.54
CA VAL A 101 -12.51 4.43 16.17
C VAL A 101 -12.73 4.64 14.67
N GLY A 102 -12.66 5.89 14.22
CA GLY A 102 -12.84 6.21 12.81
C GLY A 102 -14.31 6.44 12.42
N PRO A 103 -14.69 6.16 11.16
CA PRO A 103 -16.08 6.29 10.74
C PRO A 103 -16.95 5.18 11.35
N ALA A 104 -18.24 5.48 11.55
CA ALA A 104 -19.19 4.52 12.14
C ALA A 104 -19.49 3.30 11.23
N SER A 105 -19.27 3.45 9.93
CA SER A 105 -19.35 2.40 8.91
C SER A 105 -18.43 2.77 7.75
N CYS A 106 -18.08 1.78 6.91
CA CYS A 106 -17.52 2.03 5.59
C CYS A 106 -18.51 2.84 4.74
N PHE A 107 -18.01 3.46 3.66
CA PHE A 107 -18.85 4.28 2.80
C PHE A 107 -19.76 3.40 1.96
N GLY A 108 -19.14 2.46 1.23
CA GLY A 108 -19.78 1.37 0.56
C GLY A 108 -19.86 0.15 1.47
N GLY A 109 -20.83 -0.72 1.22
CA GLY A 109 -20.91 -2.06 1.80
C GLY A 109 -20.61 -2.17 3.30
N THR A 110 -19.67 -3.03 3.64
CA THR A 110 -19.30 -3.40 5.01
C THR A 110 -17.81 -3.36 5.31
N GLN A 111 -16.95 -3.34 4.27
CA GLN A 111 -15.50 -3.39 4.42
C GLN A 111 -14.83 -2.25 3.66
N CYS A 112 -13.77 -1.71 4.24
CA CYS A 112 -12.97 -0.64 3.67
C CYS A 112 -11.53 -0.78 4.16
N ALA A 113 -10.60 -0.04 3.56
CA ALA A 113 -9.22 -0.01 4.05
C ALA A 113 -9.03 1.12 5.06
N GLY A 114 -8.29 0.86 6.15
CA GLY A 114 -8.01 1.85 7.19
C GLY A 114 -6.70 1.63 7.96
N THR A 115 -6.12 2.68 8.52
CA THR A 115 -4.85 2.68 9.28
C THR A 115 -5.03 2.18 10.72
N ILE A 116 -5.50 0.95 10.93
CA ILE A 116 -6.00 0.33 12.17
C ILE A 116 -7.53 0.50 12.33
N LEU A 117 -8.28 -0.61 12.23
CA LEU A 117 -9.75 -0.63 12.25
C LEU A 117 -10.35 -0.70 13.66
N ASP A 118 -9.57 -1.13 14.64
CA ASP A 118 -9.99 -1.34 16.03
C ASP A 118 -9.26 -0.43 17.03
N GLY A 119 -8.60 0.63 16.55
CA GLY A 119 -7.79 1.52 17.36
C GLY A 119 -7.15 2.66 16.58
N ASN A 120 -6.40 3.51 17.27
CA ASN A 120 -5.65 4.59 16.64
C ASN A 120 -4.36 4.06 15.99
N TYR A 121 -3.84 4.79 14.99
CA TYR A 121 -2.53 4.47 14.41
C TYR A 121 -1.41 4.67 15.44
N PRO A 122 -0.33 3.86 15.39
CA PRO A 122 0.84 4.06 16.25
C PRO A 122 1.67 5.28 15.82
N PRO A 123 2.37 5.95 16.75
CA PRO A 123 3.25 7.06 16.42
C PRO A 123 4.49 6.57 15.67
N SER A 124 5.25 7.50 15.10
CA SER A 124 6.53 7.24 14.41
C SER A 124 6.41 6.24 13.28
N THR A 125 5.32 6.30 12.52
CA THR A 125 5.04 5.32 11.47
C THR A 125 4.83 5.97 10.13
N GLU A 126 5.49 5.41 9.13
CA GLU A 126 5.29 5.70 7.72
C GLU A 126 4.84 4.41 7.03
N SER A 127 3.67 4.40 6.39
CA SER A 127 3.16 3.22 5.69
C SER A 127 2.21 3.57 4.55
N HIS A 128 2.33 2.87 3.43
CA HIS A 128 1.41 2.93 2.31
C HIS A 128 0.42 1.77 2.29
N LEU A 129 -0.82 2.06 1.93
CA LEU A 129 -1.70 1.12 1.25
C LEU A 129 -1.34 1.15 -0.24
N VAL A 130 -0.73 0.08 -0.73
CA VAL A 130 -0.13 0.00 -2.05
C VAL A 130 -1.00 -0.85 -2.97
N SER A 131 -1.36 -0.29 -4.12
CA SER A 131 -2.02 -1.06 -5.17
C SER A 131 -1.05 -2.02 -5.85
N ALA A 132 -1.58 -3.09 -6.38
CA ALA A 132 -0.91 -3.88 -7.40
C ALA A 132 -0.61 -2.99 -8.63
N SER A 133 0.33 -3.44 -9.46
CA SER A 133 0.75 -2.67 -10.64
C SER A 133 -0.38 -2.58 -11.66
N VAL A 134 -0.65 -1.40 -12.18
CA VAL A 134 -1.68 -1.15 -13.19
C VAL A 134 -1.08 -0.45 -14.41
N GLN A 135 -1.54 -0.84 -15.59
CA GLN A 135 -1.25 -0.12 -16.83
C GLN A 135 -2.30 0.99 -16.98
N MET A 136 -1.85 2.25 -16.96
CA MET A 136 -2.75 3.39 -17.11
C MET A 136 -3.30 3.47 -18.55
N PRO A 137 -4.55 3.91 -18.73
CA PRO A 137 -5.09 4.15 -20.06
C PRO A 137 -4.28 5.23 -20.76
N THR A 138 -4.21 5.16 -22.09
CA THR A 138 -3.64 6.24 -22.91
C THR A 138 -4.75 7.18 -23.32
N VAL A 139 -4.63 8.45 -22.93
CA VAL A 139 -5.55 9.53 -23.30
C VAL A 139 -4.89 10.49 -24.30
N ALA A 140 -5.72 11.16 -25.10
CA ALA A 140 -5.27 12.12 -26.11
C ALA A 140 -6.23 13.32 -26.18
N GLY A 141 -5.74 14.45 -26.72
CA GLY A 141 -6.56 15.64 -26.87
C GLY A 141 -6.89 16.28 -25.52
N ALA A 142 -8.19 16.38 -25.20
CA ALA A 142 -8.68 17.01 -23.97
C ALA A 142 -9.05 15.99 -22.88
N ASP A 143 -8.89 14.70 -23.15
CA ASP A 143 -9.28 13.64 -22.23
C ASP A 143 -8.36 13.61 -21.00
N THR A 144 -8.92 13.37 -19.81
CA THR A 144 -8.18 13.35 -18.54
C THR A 144 -8.41 12.06 -17.76
N ILE A 145 -7.42 11.67 -16.95
CA ILE A 145 -7.47 10.48 -16.10
C ILE A 145 -7.58 10.93 -14.64
N HIS A 146 -8.61 10.51 -13.94
CA HIS A 146 -8.85 10.88 -12.54
C HIS A 146 -8.91 9.64 -11.67
N LEU A 147 -8.13 9.64 -10.59
CA LEU A 147 -8.36 8.78 -9.43
C LEU A 147 -9.51 9.37 -8.61
N ARG A 148 -10.50 8.53 -8.28
CA ARG A 148 -11.61 8.86 -7.40
C ARG A 148 -11.80 7.79 -6.34
N PHE A 149 -12.05 8.23 -5.13
CA PHE A 149 -12.31 7.35 -3.99
C PHE A 149 -13.01 8.13 -2.89
N GLN A 150 -13.69 7.43 -2.00
CA GLN A 150 -14.26 8.00 -0.79
C GLN A 150 -13.21 7.96 0.30
N GLU A 151 -13.09 9.05 1.03
CA GLU A 151 -12.17 9.15 2.15
C GLU A 151 -12.84 9.68 3.41
N TRP A 152 -12.43 9.11 4.54
CA TRP A 152 -12.65 9.64 5.87
C TRP A 152 -11.30 9.71 6.57
N PHE A 153 -11.00 10.81 7.24
CA PHE A 153 -9.77 10.93 8.00
C PHE A 153 -9.88 11.78 9.27
N SER A 154 -9.02 11.47 10.23
CA SER A 154 -8.72 12.23 11.44
C SER A 154 -7.27 11.99 11.85
N TYR A 155 -6.47 13.05 11.81
CA TYR A 155 -5.05 13.05 12.12
C TYR A 155 -4.75 13.95 13.31
N ALA A 156 -3.78 13.54 14.13
CA ALA A 156 -3.20 14.39 15.14
C ALA A 156 -2.31 15.47 14.50
N ASN A 157 -1.90 16.46 15.29
CA ASN A 157 -1.06 17.55 14.80
C ASN A 157 0.27 17.01 14.27
N SER A 158 0.69 17.52 13.11
CA SER A 158 1.90 17.13 12.37
C SER A 158 1.83 15.78 11.64
N ASP A 159 0.74 15.04 11.79
CA ASP A 159 0.52 13.80 11.06
C ASP A 159 -0.30 14.07 9.79
N SER A 160 -0.16 13.21 8.77
CA SER A 160 -0.81 13.45 7.49
C SER A 160 -1.00 12.18 6.67
N GLY A 161 -1.84 12.30 5.65
CA GLY A 161 -1.96 11.32 4.58
C GLY A 161 -1.70 11.96 3.22
N GLN A 162 -1.23 11.17 2.25
CA GLN A 162 -0.91 11.66 0.91
C GLN A 162 -1.12 10.56 -0.13
N VAL A 163 -1.76 10.89 -1.26
CA VAL A 163 -1.75 10.01 -2.43
C VAL A 163 -0.38 10.10 -3.09
N GLN A 164 0.25 8.97 -3.37
CA GLN A 164 1.53 8.89 -4.04
C GLN A 164 1.51 7.90 -5.20
N ILE A 165 2.28 8.20 -6.24
CA ILE A 165 2.43 7.36 -7.43
C ILE A 165 3.90 6.95 -7.57
N SER A 166 4.13 5.70 -7.97
CA SER A 166 5.45 5.20 -8.34
C SER A 166 5.34 4.60 -9.74
N VAL A 167 6.21 5.02 -10.64
CA VAL A 167 6.20 4.62 -12.07
C VAL A 167 7.22 3.51 -12.30
N TRP A 168 6.84 2.50 -13.07
CA TRP A 168 7.71 1.40 -13.44
C TRP A 168 8.72 1.82 -14.50
N ASN A 169 10.01 1.63 -14.23
CA ASN A 169 11.06 1.80 -15.22
C ASN A 169 11.41 0.46 -15.88
N ALA A 170 10.97 0.28 -17.13
CA ALA A 170 11.25 -0.95 -17.89
C ALA A 170 12.74 -1.13 -18.22
N GLY A 171 13.51 -0.05 -18.36
CA GLY A 171 14.93 -0.11 -18.68
C GLY A 171 15.80 -0.65 -17.54
N THR A 172 15.39 -0.42 -16.29
CA THR A 172 16.08 -0.93 -15.09
C THR A 172 15.33 -2.07 -14.41
N SER A 173 14.10 -2.36 -14.83
CA SER A 173 13.18 -3.30 -14.16
C SER A 173 13.00 -2.97 -12.68
N THR A 174 12.80 -1.69 -12.37
CA THR A 174 12.60 -1.19 -11.01
C THR A 174 11.50 -0.15 -10.94
N TRP A 175 10.84 -0.06 -9.79
CA TRP A 175 9.97 1.05 -9.45
C TRP A 175 10.77 2.33 -9.19
N GLY A 176 10.28 3.47 -9.68
CA GLY A 176 10.79 4.78 -9.30
C GLY A 176 10.42 5.14 -7.85
N GLY A 177 10.99 6.24 -7.35
CA GLY A 177 10.58 6.81 -6.06
C GLY A 177 9.10 7.21 -6.05
N TRP A 178 8.50 7.28 -4.86
CA TRP A 178 7.15 7.77 -4.69
C TRP A 178 7.07 9.28 -4.94
N VAL A 179 6.05 9.70 -5.68
CA VAL A 179 5.76 11.10 -6.02
C VAL A 179 4.38 11.45 -5.49
N SER A 180 4.27 12.53 -4.71
CA SER A 180 3.01 13.00 -4.13
C SER A 180 2.09 13.64 -5.18
N GLU A 181 0.84 13.20 -5.23
CA GLU A 181 -0.20 13.72 -6.12
C GLU A 181 -1.37 14.36 -5.37
N GLY A 182 -1.79 15.55 -5.80
CA GLY A 182 -2.79 16.35 -5.10
C GLY A 182 -2.29 16.90 -3.74
N THR A 183 -3.21 17.33 -2.89
CA THR A 183 -2.90 17.97 -1.60
C THR A 183 -2.82 16.95 -0.46
N ALA A 184 -1.87 17.09 0.46
CA ALA A 184 -1.85 16.25 1.66
C ALA A 184 -3.13 16.47 2.50
N ILE A 185 -3.63 15.40 3.12
CA ILE A 185 -4.69 15.47 4.12
C ILE A 185 -4.08 15.60 5.52
N ALA A 186 -4.74 16.36 6.38
CA ALA A 186 -4.37 16.56 7.78
C ALA A 186 -5.60 17.03 8.57
N ASN A 187 -5.52 17.02 9.90
CA ASN A 187 -6.66 17.29 10.79
C ASN A 187 -7.79 16.28 10.55
N ALA A 188 -9.06 16.71 10.62
CA ALA A 188 -10.21 15.83 10.46
C ALA A 188 -11.13 16.28 9.31
N SER A 189 -11.63 15.29 8.56
CA SER A 189 -12.62 15.42 7.49
C SER A 189 -14.04 15.72 7.99
N GLY A 190 -14.38 15.27 9.20
CA GLY A 190 -15.72 15.38 9.79
C GLY A 190 -16.75 14.38 9.25
N GLY A 191 -16.39 13.57 8.26
CA GLY A 191 -17.26 12.60 7.60
C GLY A 191 -16.63 12.09 6.30
N TRP A 192 -17.27 11.10 5.67
CA TRP A 192 -16.84 10.61 4.37
C TRP A 192 -17.00 11.70 3.30
N SER A 193 -16.03 11.81 2.40
CA SER A 193 -16.02 12.77 1.31
C SER A 193 -15.38 12.17 0.06
N LEU A 194 -15.84 12.60 -1.11
CA LEU A 194 -15.25 12.18 -2.38
C LEU A 194 -13.94 12.94 -2.61
N ARG A 195 -12.88 12.21 -2.89
CA ARG A 195 -11.60 12.73 -3.34
C ARG A 195 -11.42 12.52 -4.83
N ASP A 196 -10.87 13.52 -5.51
CA ASP A 196 -10.51 13.49 -6.92
C ASP A 196 -9.04 13.95 -7.06
N VAL A 197 -8.24 13.17 -7.77
CA VAL A 197 -6.83 13.47 -8.07
C VAL A 197 -6.60 13.27 -9.56
N ASP A 198 -6.16 14.32 -10.24
CA ASP A 198 -5.78 14.27 -11.66
C ASP A 198 -4.46 13.51 -11.83
N LEU A 199 -4.51 12.39 -12.55
CA LEU A 199 -3.39 11.51 -12.85
C LEU A 199 -3.08 11.50 -14.36
N THR A 200 -3.57 12.47 -15.13
CA THR A 200 -3.41 12.53 -16.59
C THR A 200 -1.95 12.48 -17.03
N THR A 201 -1.03 13.01 -16.21
CA THR A 201 0.41 12.97 -16.48
C THR A 201 0.98 11.54 -16.57
N TYR A 202 0.25 10.54 -16.06
CA TYR A 202 0.63 9.12 -16.08
C TYR A 202 -0.04 8.35 -17.22
N SER A 203 -0.64 9.03 -18.20
CA SER A 203 -1.23 8.43 -19.41
C SER A 203 -0.27 7.43 -20.07
N GLY A 204 -0.73 6.18 -20.22
CA GLY A 204 0.06 5.10 -20.82
C GLY A 204 1.23 4.57 -19.98
N GLU A 205 1.47 5.09 -18.78
CA GLU A 205 2.50 4.58 -17.89
C GLU A 205 2.03 3.34 -17.12
N ARG A 206 2.97 2.45 -16.78
CA ARG A 206 2.71 1.40 -15.77
C ARG A 206 3.04 1.96 -14.39
N ILE A 207 2.05 2.02 -13.52
CA ILE A 207 2.17 2.62 -12.19
C ILE A 207 1.78 1.65 -11.08
N ARG A 208 2.13 2.01 -9.85
CA ARG A 208 1.43 1.59 -8.64
C ARG A 208 1.08 2.84 -7.83
N MET A 209 -0.01 2.73 -7.08
CA MET A 209 -0.54 3.79 -6.22
C MET A 209 -0.26 3.48 -4.76
N GLY A 210 -0.02 4.50 -3.97
CA GLY A 210 0.15 4.43 -2.54
C GLY A 210 -0.74 5.46 -1.84
N PHE A 211 -1.47 5.05 -0.82
CA PHE A 211 -2.00 5.98 0.17
C PHE A 211 -1.02 6.02 1.34
N LEU A 212 -0.16 7.03 1.36
CA LEU A 212 0.79 7.24 2.43
C LEU A 212 0.05 7.67 3.70
N HIS A 213 0.31 6.98 4.78
CA HIS A 213 0.07 7.41 6.15
C HIS A 213 1.43 7.80 6.77
N PHE A 214 1.50 8.99 7.36
CA PHE A 214 2.66 9.50 8.06
C PHE A 214 2.29 10.00 9.45
N ALA A 215 2.95 9.47 10.48
CA ALA A 215 2.78 9.85 11.87
C ALA A 215 4.13 10.14 12.55
N GLU A 216 4.21 11.28 13.25
CA GLU A 216 5.34 11.65 14.10
C GLU A 216 5.26 11.01 15.50
N THR A 217 6.10 11.48 16.43
CA THR A 217 6.49 10.71 17.63
C THR A 217 5.54 10.74 18.82
N ASN A 218 4.52 11.62 18.86
CA ASN A 218 3.90 11.99 20.14
C ASN A 218 2.37 11.90 20.21
N PHE A 219 1.66 11.70 19.11
CA PHE A 219 0.21 11.68 19.12
C PHE A 219 -0.36 10.68 18.11
N GLU A 220 -1.54 10.21 18.42
CA GLU A 220 -2.25 9.19 17.65
C GLU A 220 -3.67 9.68 17.38
N SER A 221 -4.25 9.23 16.28
CA SER A 221 -5.65 9.45 15.96
C SER A 221 -6.17 8.26 15.16
N SER A 222 -7.41 8.33 14.68
CA SER A 222 -8.01 7.22 13.92
C SER A 222 -7.44 7.07 12.52
N GLY A 223 -6.77 8.09 11.99
CA GLY A 223 -6.00 8.04 10.75
C GLY A 223 -6.87 8.15 9.52
N TRP A 224 -6.62 7.31 8.52
CA TRP A 224 -7.24 7.42 7.19
C TRP A 224 -7.94 6.14 6.79
N TYR A 225 -9.15 6.30 6.27
CA TYR A 225 -10.01 5.25 5.74
C TYR A 225 -10.34 5.60 4.30
N VAL A 226 -10.19 4.64 3.41
CA VAL A 226 -10.46 4.78 1.98
C VAL A 226 -11.36 3.66 1.49
N ASP A 227 -12.23 4.01 0.55
CA ASP A 227 -13.27 3.12 0.03
C ASP A 227 -13.68 3.52 -1.39
N ASP A 228 -14.35 2.64 -2.12
CA ASP A 228 -14.83 2.83 -3.48
C ASP A 228 -13.78 3.42 -4.44
N ILE A 229 -12.56 2.87 -4.42
CA ILE A 229 -11.45 3.36 -5.24
C ILE A 229 -11.67 2.99 -6.71
N GLY A 230 -11.47 3.94 -7.62
CA GLY A 230 -11.46 3.68 -9.05
C GLY A 230 -10.79 4.78 -9.88
N ILE A 231 -10.49 4.45 -11.14
CA ILE A 231 -10.06 5.42 -12.15
C ILE A 231 -11.23 5.71 -13.08
N SER A 232 -11.38 6.96 -13.49
CA SER A 232 -12.26 7.37 -14.57
C SER A 232 -11.49 8.15 -15.64
N VAL A 233 -11.91 7.98 -16.89
CA VAL A 233 -11.44 8.76 -18.04
C VAL A 233 -12.63 9.58 -18.55
N PHE A 234 -12.40 10.86 -18.79
CA PHE A 234 -13.41 11.80 -19.29
C PHE A 234 -12.90 12.54 -20.51
#